data_AF-A0A1S1NHV1-F1
#
_entry.id   AF-A0A1S1NHV1-F1
#
_cell.length_a   1.000
_cell.length_b   1.000
_cell.length_c   1.000
_cell.angle_alpha   90.00
_cell.angle_beta   90.00
_cell.angle_gamma   90.00
#
_symmetry.space_group_name_H-M   'P 1'
#
loop_
_entity.id
_entity.type
_entity.pdbx_description
1 polymer ?
#
loop_
_entity_poly.entity_id
_entity_poly.type
_entity_poly.pdbx_seq_one_letter_code
_entity_poly.pdbx_strand_id
1 'polypeptide(L)'
;MTAVVDDPLIAGMVIHRTLPLHESSRRLRELYPECPRVYGVAVLADVSRRRWWPLESALTTDRLRRMFDAAAAEMDSRSTAAHQLAATLAHAVIGRVVALVVLEGRAWDAGLENLWVHVDSEGVIDWVGVVDPTLRVLPDDPYRADRCADRAEVVRLPSEEALATWTAHRCHRTLQPLFARLHAVSGGAVSVASMWHTVGSAIVATATQVPQLAGSSEIAGAHRGQAVLDALVAFGVPVRGSSARRARHQPAVPLAKLGQPCLC
;
A
#
# COMPACT_ATOMS: atom_id res chain seq x y z
N MET A 1 11.42 1.38 25.78
CA MET A 1 9.99 1.61 26.03
C MET A 1 9.46 2.43 24.85
N THR A 2 8.92 1.77 23.82
CA THR A 2 8.22 2.45 22.72
C THR A 2 6.88 2.93 23.27
N ALA A 3 6.61 4.23 23.16
CA ALA A 3 5.35 4.80 23.62
C ALA A 3 4.25 4.27 22.68
N VAL A 4 3.28 3.53 23.24
CA VAL A 4 2.08 3.15 22.50
C VAL A 4 1.31 4.45 22.23
N VAL A 5 1.25 4.86 20.97
CA VAL A 5 0.43 6.00 20.55
C VAL A 5 -1.01 5.54 20.60
N ASP A 6 -1.82 6.17 21.44
CA ASP A 6 -3.27 5.98 21.44
C ASP A 6 -3.85 6.69 20.22
N ASP A 7 -4.06 5.94 19.15
CA ASP A 7 -4.56 6.48 17.89
C ASP A 7 -6.08 6.68 17.97
N PRO A 8 -6.60 7.91 17.88
CA PRO A 8 -8.01 8.19 18.16
C PRO A 8 -8.97 7.58 17.12
N LEU A 9 -8.52 7.32 15.89
CA LEU A 9 -9.36 6.66 14.89
C LEU A 9 -9.47 5.17 15.17
N ILE A 10 -8.39 4.55 15.65
CA ILE A 10 -8.37 3.14 16.03
C ILE A 10 -9.11 2.92 17.35
N ALA A 11 -8.86 3.77 18.35
CA ALA A 11 -9.55 3.73 19.65
C ALA A 11 -11.06 3.99 19.52
N GLY A 12 -11.46 4.80 18.54
CA GLY A 12 -12.86 5.09 18.24
C GLY A 12 -13.61 4.00 17.45
N MET A 13 -12.96 2.89 17.10
CA MET A 13 -13.62 1.79 16.38
C MET A 13 -14.62 1.05 17.27
N VAL A 14 -15.81 0.74 16.74
CA VAL A 14 -16.84 -0.04 17.44
C VAL A 14 -17.00 -1.40 16.76
N ILE A 15 -16.20 -2.38 17.19
CA ILE A 15 -16.19 -3.73 16.61
C ILE A 15 -17.24 -4.60 17.32
N HIS A 16 -18.39 -4.81 16.67
CA HIS A 16 -19.45 -5.67 17.21
C HIS A 16 -19.11 -7.17 17.08
N ARG A 17 -18.35 -7.52 16.04
CA ARG A 17 -17.89 -8.89 15.78
C ARG A 17 -16.44 -8.85 15.29
N THR A 18 -15.56 -9.59 15.95
CA THR A 18 -14.19 -9.77 15.46
C THR A 18 -14.21 -10.63 14.20
N LEU A 19 -13.54 -10.15 13.15
CA LEU A 19 -13.42 -10.77 11.84
C LEU A 19 -11.95 -11.14 11.60
N PRO A 20 -11.62 -12.07 10.68
CA PRO A 20 -10.24 -12.37 10.30
C PRO A 20 -9.40 -11.12 10.01
N LEU A 21 -9.99 -10.17 9.28
CA LEU A 21 -9.31 -8.93 8.92
C LEU A 21 -9.01 -8.05 10.14
N HIS A 22 -9.84 -8.09 11.19
CA HIS A 22 -9.56 -7.36 12.43
C HIS A 22 -8.30 -7.87 13.11
N GLU A 23 -8.11 -9.19 13.15
CA GLU A 23 -6.93 -9.81 13.75
C GLU A 23 -5.67 -9.55 12.93
N SER A 24 -5.73 -9.73 11.62
CA SER A 24 -4.62 -9.39 10.70
C SER A 24 -4.27 -7.90 10.79
N SER A 25 -5.27 -7.02 10.80
CA SER A 25 -5.03 -5.57 10.91
C SER A 25 -4.45 -5.17 12.26
N ARG A 26 -4.79 -5.87 13.35
CA ARG A 26 -4.16 -5.65 14.67
C ARG A 26 -2.67 -5.95 14.60
N ARG A 27 -2.27 -7.11 14.06
CA ARG A 27 -0.86 -7.48 13.90
C ARG A 27 -0.10 -6.53 12.96
N LEU A 28 -0.74 -6.07 11.88
CA LEU A 28 -0.15 -5.05 11.00
C LEU A 28 0.07 -3.70 11.71
N ARG A 29 -0.82 -3.29 12.63
CA ARG A 29 -0.63 -2.07 13.43
C ARG A 29 0.53 -2.20 14.40
N GLU A 30 0.76 -3.40 14.94
CA GLU A 30 1.85 -3.70 15.87
C GLU A 30 3.24 -3.64 15.21
N LEU A 31 3.32 -3.75 13.87
CA LEU A 31 4.59 -3.62 13.13
C LEU A 31 5.23 -2.24 13.28
N TYR A 32 4.40 -1.19 13.44
CA TYR A 32 4.90 0.16 13.63
C TYR A 32 4.00 0.92 14.61
N PRO A 33 4.16 0.71 15.94
CA PRO A 33 3.26 1.23 16.97
C PRO A 33 3.19 2.76 17.03
N GLU A 34 4.24 3.46 16.59
CA GLU A 34 4.29 4.92 16.50
C GLU A 34 3.39 5.45 15.37
N CYS A 35 3.18 4.63 14.33
CA CYS A 35 2.39 4.96 13.15
C CYS A 35 1.47 3.78 12.77
N PRO A 36 0.52 3.38 13.63
CA PRO A 36 -0.21 2.12 13.50
C PRO A 36 -1.04 2.07 12.20
N ARG A 37 -1.46 3.24 11.71
CA ARG A 37 -2.18 3.38 10.44
C ARG A 37 -1.34 3.02 9.23
N VAL A 38 -0.01 2.86 9.28
CA VAL A 38 0.83 2.65 8.07
C VAL A 38 0.48 1.37 7.33
N TYR A 39 0.30 0.25 8.04
CA TYR A 39 0.02 -1.05 7.44
C TYR A 39 -1.40 -1.54 7.71
N GLY A 40 -1.91 -1.33 8.92
CA GLY A 40 -3.25 -1.79 9.30
C GLY A 40 -4.36 -1.07 8.54
N VAL A 41 -5.45 -1.80 8.27
CA VAL A 41 -6.65 -1.27 7.59
C VAL A 41 -7.84 -1.25 8.57
N ALA A 42 -8.82 -0.39 8.29
CA ALA A 42 -10.10 -0.38 8.99
C ALA A 42 -11.13 -1.25 8.28
N VAL A 43 -12.09 -1.79 9.02
CA VAL A 43 -13.37 -2.23 8.43
C VAL A 43 -14.31 -1.04 8.51
N LEU A 44 -14.84 -0.60 7.37
CA LEU A 44 -15.57 0.66 7.26
C LEU A 44 -16.84 0.69 8.13
N ALA A 45 -17.43 -0.48 8.39
CA ALA A 45 -18.59 -0.62 9.26
C ALA A 45 -18.31 -0.23 10.72
N ASP A 46 -17.06 -0.33 11.17
CA ASP A 46 -16.66 -0.13 12.57
C ASP A 46 -16.12 1.28 12.84
N VAL A 47 -16.07 2.17 11.83
CA VAL A 47 -15.56 3.54 11.97
C VAL A 47 -16.63 4.60 11.72
N SER A 48 -16.47 5.76 12.37
CA SER A 48 -17.22 6.97 11.98
C SER A 48 -16.76 7.46 10.62
N ARG A 49 -17.69 7.65 9.68
CA ARG A 49 -17.38 8.06 8.29
C ARG A 49 -16.97 9.53 8.13
N ARG A 50 -16.72 10.26 9.21
CA ARG A 50 -16.22 11.64 9.15
C ARG A 50 -14.84 11.64 8.48
N ARG A 51 -14.65 12.46 7.42
CA ARG A 51 -13.43 12.53 6.57
C ARG A 51 -13.10 11.27 5.78
N TRP A 52 -13.94 10.25 5.82
CA TRP A 52 -13.83 9.10 4.93
C TRP A 52 -14.53 9.38 3.61
N TRP A 53 -13.96 8.89 2.52
CA TRP A 53 -14.61 8.93 1.21
C TRP A 53 -14.25 7.70 0.37
N PRO A 54 -15.16 7.24 -0.50
CA PRO A 54 -14.93 6.09 -1.34
C PRO A 54 -13.86 6.41 -2.38
N LEU A 55 -12.85 5.56 -2.54
CA LEU A 55 -11.69 5.84 -3.39
C LEU A 55 -12.09 6.09 -4.85
N GLU A 56 -13.15 5.43 -5.33
CA GLU A 56 -13.76 5.70 -6.64
C GLU A 56 -14.11 7.17 -6.88
N SER A 57 -14.41 7.94 -5.83
CA SER A 57 -14.71 9.37 -5.97
C SER A 57 -13.52 10.21 -6.42
N ALA A 58 -12.29 9.68 -6.34
CA ALA A 58 -11.12 10.30 -6.97
C ALA A 58 -11.21 10.34 -8.50
N LEU A 59 -11.99 9.44 -9.11
CA LEU A 59 -12.21 9.38 -10.55
C LEU A 59 -13.44 10.16 -11.00
N THR A 60 -14.49 10.20 -10.18
CA THR A 60 -15.79 10.79 -10.55
C THR A 60 -15.96 12.24 -10.10
N THR A 61 -15.05 12.77 -9.27
CA THR A 61 -15.11 14.14 -8.75
C THR A 61 -13.79 14.89 -8.95
N ASP A 62 -13.74 16.17 -8.57
CA ASP A 62 -12.52 16.99 -8.59
C ASP A 62 -11.60 16.74 -7.39
N ARG A 63 -11.86 15.71 -6.58
CA ARG A 63 -11.07 15.46 -5.36
C ARG A 63 -9.58 15.25 -5.66
N LEU A 64 -9.24 14.41 -6.64
CA LEU A 64 -7.83 14.18 -6.98
C LEU A 64 -7.15 15.44 -7.51
N ARG A 65 -7.89 16.28 -8.26
CA ARG A 65 -7.40 17.58 -8.71
C ARG A 65 -7.10 18.50 -7.53
N ARG A 66 -8.03 18.65 -6.58
CA ARG A 66 -7.83 19.47 -5.38
C ARG A 66 -6.64 19.00 -4.54
N MET A 67 -6.48 17.69 -4.36
CA MET A 67 -5.32 17.13 -3.66
C MET A 67 -4.01 17.46 -4.38
N PHE A 68 -3.99 17.31 -5.71
CA PHE A 68 -2.82 17.66 -6.51
C PHE A 68 -2.51 19.17 -6.45
N ASP A 69 -3.50 20.03 -6.61
CA ASP A 69 -3.32 21.49 -6.60
C ASP A 69 -2.82 21.97 -5.23
N ALA A 70 -3.35 21.42 -4.13
CA ALA A 70 -2.88 21.70 -2.78
C ALA A 70 -1.41 21.28 -2.59
N ALA A 71 -1.07 20.04 -2.93
CA ALA A 71 0.31 19.55 -2.83
C ALA A 71 1.28 20.33 -3.74
N ALA A 72 0.86 20.71 -4.95
CA ALA A 72 1.67 21.50 -5.87
C ALA A 72 1.94 22.91 -5.34
N ALA A 73 0.96 23.52 -4.67
CA ALA A 73 1.12 24.82 -4.03
C ALA A 73 2.06 24.75 -2.82
N GLU A 74 1.97 23.69 -2.02
CA GLU A 74 2.85 23.49 -0.85
C GLU A 74 4.31 23.23 -1.24
N MET A 75 4.53 22.41 -2.27
CA MET A 75 5.87 21.96 -2.67
C MET A 75 6.58 22.89 -3.65
N ASP A 76 5.90 23.90 -4.19
CA ASP A 76 6.35 24.72 -5.31
C ASP A 76 6.86 23.89 -6.51
N SER A 77 6.28 22.68 -6.69
CA SER A 77 6.69 21.73 -7.72
C SER A 77 5.57 20.75 -8.05
N ARG A 78 5.03 20.89 -9.27
CA ARG A 78 4.01 20.00 -9.83
C ARG A 78 4.52 18.55 -9.98
N SER A 79 5.79 18.38 -10.33
CA SER A 79 6.37 17.04 -10.50
C SER A 79 6.54 16.33 -9.15
N THR A 80 7.00 17.06 -8.13
CA THR A 80 7.13 16.51 -6.77
C THR A 80 5.77 16.15 -6.21
N ALA A 81 4.77 17.03 -6.34
CA ALA A 81 3.40 16.79 -5.91
C ALA A 81 2.76 15.56 -6.61
N ALA A 82 2.96 15.42 -7.92
CA ALA A 82 2.47 14.25 -8.66
C ALA A 82 3.17 12.95 -8.22
N HIS A 83 4.49 12.97 -7.98
CA HIS A 83 5.19 11.78 -7.46
C HIS A 83 4.75 11.41 -6.05
N GLN A 84 4.59 12.39 -5.15
CA GLN A 84 4.12 12.14 -3.79
C GLN A 84 2.71 11.55 -3.82
N LEU A 85 1.79 12.14 -4.59
CA LEU A 85 0.43 11.63 -4.68
C LEU A 85 0.37 10.24 -5.32
N ALA A 86 1.24 9.95 -6.30
CA ALA A 86 1.38 8.60 -6.86
C ALA A 86 1.88 7.59 -5.80
N ALA A 87 2.87 7.96 -4.99
CA ALA A 87 3.35 7.16 -3.87
C ALA A 87 2.26 6.93 -2.81
N THR A 88 1.50 7.96 -2.44
CA THR A 88 0.38 7.85 -1.50
C THR A 88 -0.69 6.89 -2.02
N LEU A 89 -1.08 6.99 -3.29
CA LEU A 89 -2.05 6.08 -3.91
C LEU A 89 -1.50 4.65 -4.00
N ALA A 90 -0.23 4.48 -4.39
CA ALA A 90 0.43 3.18 -4.45
C ALA A 90 0.44 2.52 -3.06
N HIS A 91 0.81 3.26 -2.01
CA HIS A 91 0.81 2.74 -0.64
C HIS A 91 -0.60 2.39 -0.16
N ALA A 92 -1.58 3.27 -0.40
CA ALA A 92 -2.98 3.08 -0.01
C ALA A 92 -3.59 1.82 -0.64
N VAL A 93 -3.26 1.52 -1.90
CA VAL A 93 -3.82 0.37 -2.61
C VAL A 93 -2.97 -0.89 -2.43
N ILE A 94 -1.71 -0.86 -2.87
CA ILE A 94 -0.88 -2.07 -2.95
C ILE A 94 0.05 -2.26 -1.75
N GLY A 95 0.64 -1.18 -1.22
CA GLY A 95 1.65 -1.29 -0.16
C GLY A 95 1.10 -1.99 1.08
N ARG A 96 -0.11 -1.61 1.49
CA ARG A 96 -0.81 -2.19 2.64
C ARG A 96 -1.20 -3.64 2.43
N VAL A 97 -1.84 -3.98 1.31
CA VAL A 97 -2.28 -5.37 1.07
C VAL A 97 -1.09 -6.30 0.89
N VAL A 98 0.00 -5.81 0.27
CA VAL A 98 1.24 -6.58 0.16
C VAL A 98 1.87 -6.81 1.52
N ALA A 99 1.79 -5.88 2.46
CA ALA A 99 2.24 -6.11 3.83
C ALA A 99 1.55 -7.34 4.46
N LEU A 100 0.24 -7.50 4.21
CA LEU A 100 -0.48 -8.69 4.66
C LEU A 100 -0.10 -9.95 3.89
N VAL A 101 0.08 -9.85 2.58
CA VAL A 101 0.48 -10.99 1.74
C VAL A 101 1.83 -11.53 2.20
N VAL A 102 2.83 -10.67 2.38
CA VAL A 102 4.17 -11.12 2.77
C VAL A 102 4.19 -11.66 4.20
N LEU A 103 3.45 -11.02 5.12
CA LEU A 103 3.41 -11.42 6.53
C LEU A 103 2.63 -12.72 6.75
N GLU A 104 1.43 -12.85 6.17
CA GLU A 104 0.47 -13.90 6.54
C GLU A 104 0.03 -14.79 5.37
N GLY A 105 0.40 -14.48 4.13
CA GLY A 105 -0.19 -15.17 2.97
C GLY A 105 -1.69 -14.91 2.86
N ARG A 106 -2.13 -13.71 3.27
CA ARG A 106 -3.53 -13.28 3.19
C ARG A 106 -3.64 -11.98 2.39
N ALA A 107 -4.80 -11.71 1.81
CA ALA A 107 -5.07 -10.44 1.13
C ALA A 107 -6.53 -10.03 1.31
N TRP A 108 -6.80 -8.76 1.60
CA TRP A 108 -8.15 -8.20 1.40
C TRP A 108 -8.32 -7.76 -0.05
N ASP A 109 -9.55 -7.43 -0.43
CA ASP A 109 -9.84 -6.91 -1.75
C ASP A 109 -9.45 -5.44 -1.89
N ALA A 110 -8.38 -5.17 -2.64
CA ALA A 110 -7.88 -3.83 -2.95
C ALA A 110 -8.58 -3.18 -4.17
N GLY A 111 -9.76 -3.68 -4.55
CA GLY A 111 -10.61 -3.11 -5.58
C GLY A 111 -11.11 -1.71 -5.27
N LEU A 112 -11.24 -0.88 -6.30
CA LEU A 112 -11.63 0.52 -6.19
C LEU A 112 -12.99 0.70 -5.49
N GLU A 113 -13.92 -0.20 -5.74
CA GLU A 113 -15.26 -0.26 -5.14
C GLU A 113 -15.24 -0.66 -3.67
N ASN A 114 -14.18 -1.34 -3.22
CA ASN A 114 -14.05 -1.82 -1.86
C ASN A 114 -13.29 -0.85 -0.96
N LEU A 115 -12.46 0.02 -1.54
CA LEU A 115 -11.55 0.89 -0.79
C LEU A 115 -12.20 2.24 -0.46
N TRP A 116 -12.06 2.62 0.80
CA TRP A 116 -12.30 3.96 1.31
C TRP A 116 -11.00 4.50 1.88
N VAL A 117 -10.82 5.81 1.78
CA VAL A 117 -9.65 6.47 2.36
C VAL A 117 -10.10 7.52 3.36
N HIS A 118 -9.37 7.59 4.47
CA HIS A 118 -9.47 8.69 5.42
C HIS A 118 -8.48 9.76 5.00
N VAL A 119 -8.83 11.02 5.26
CA VAL A 119 -7.91 12.15 5.12
C VAL A 119 -7.75 12.87 6.44
N ASP A 120 -6.55 13.32 6.72
CA ASP A 120 -6.21 14.05 7.93
C ASP A 120 -6.74 15.51 7.92
N SER A 121 -6.17 16.36 8.77
CA SER A 121 -6.48 17.80 8.80
C SER A 121 -5.96 18.58 7.61
N GLU A 122 -4.91 18.09 6.95
CA GLU A 122 -4.25 18.71 5.80
C GLU A 122 -4.84 18.21 4.47
N GLY A 123 -5.70 17.19 4.54
CA GLY A 123 -6.36 16.61 3.37
C GLY A 123 -5.53 15.52 2.69
N VAL A 124 -4.47 15.05 3.34
CA VAL A 124 -3.61 13.97 2.87
C VAL A 124 -4.22 12.63 3.28
N ILE A 125 -4.12 11.63 2.42
CA ILE A 125 -4.57 10.27 2.73
C ILE A 125 -3.63 9.67 3.77
N ASP A 126 -4.15 9.43 4.96
CA ASP A 126 -3.40 8.89 6.10
C ASP A 126 -3.86 7.47 6.48
N TRP A 127 -5.07 7.05 6.07
CA TRP A 127 -5.59 5.71 6.36
C TRP A 127 -6.52 5.16 5.29
N VAL A 128 -6.75 3.85 5.38
CA VAL A 128 -7.54 3.07 4.42
C VAL A 128 -8.50 2.17 5.17
N GLY A 129 -9.69 1.98 4.58
CA GLY A 129 -10.74 1.12 5.10
C GLY A 129 -11.35 0.30 3.97
N VAL A 130 -11.87 -0.88 4.30
CA VAL A 130 -12.57 -1.76 3.36
C VAL A 130 -14.05 -1.87 3.68
N VAL A 131 -14.89 -1.98 2.66
CA VAL A 131 -16.33 -2.21 2.82
C VAL A 131 -16.63 -3.69 3.08
N ASP A 132 -16.09 -4.56 2.22
CA ASP A 132 -16.09 -6.01 2.31
C ASP A 132 -14.77 -6.47 2.97
N PRO A 133 -14.84 -6.99 4.22
CA PRO A 133 -13.68 -7.45 4.97
C PRO A 133 -13.22 -8.87 4.62
N THR A 134 -13.82 -9.50 3.60
CA THR A 134 -13.51 -10.89 3.23
C THR A 134 -12.05 -11.08 2.79
N LEU A 135 -11.32 -11.93 3.52
CA LEU A 135 -9.92 -12.22 3.20
C LEU A 135 -9.79 -13.33 2.16
N ARG A 136 -8.78 -13.21 1.30
CA ARG A 136 -8.28 -14.28 0.45
C ARG A 136 -7.12 -14.92 1.19
N VAL A 137 -7.16 -16.25 1.33
CA VAL A 137 -6.23 -16.99 2.19
C VAL A 137 -5.72 -18.25 1.49
N LEU A 138 -4.55 -18.72 1.92
CA LEU A 138 -3.95 -19.97 1.44
C LEU A 138 -4.65 -21.22 2.00
N PRO A 139 -4.42 -22.41 1.42
CA PRO A 139 -5.07 -23.64 1.88
C PRO A 139 -4.73 -24.04 3.33
N ASP A 140 -3.57 -23.66 3.83
CA ASP A 140 -3.03 -23.95 5.15
C ASP A 140 -3.39 -22.89 6.21
N ASP A 141 -4.24 -21.92 5.86
CA ASP A 141 -4.60 -20.83 6.76
C ASP A 141 -5.21 -21.31 8.10
N PRO A 142 -4.68 -20.86 9.25
CA PRO A 142 -5.08 -21.35 10.57
C PRO A 142 -6.52 -20.98 10.96
N TYR A 143 -7.10 -19.92 10.39
CA TYR A 143 -8.48 -19.51 10.69
C TYR A 143 -9.50 -20.59 10.33
N ARG A 144 -9.16 -21.52 9.42
CA ARG A 144 -10.02 -22.66 9.06
C ARG A 144 -9.75 -23.93 9.83
N ALA A 145 -8.65 -24.02 10.59
CA ALA A 145 -8.47 -25.11 11.54
C ALA A 145 -9.54 -25.04 12.66
N ASP A 146 -10.02 -23.83 12.94
CA ASP A 146 -11.17 -23.61 13.81
C ASP A 146 -12.49 -23.93 13.07
N ARG A 147 -13.08 -25.08 13.40
CA ARG A 147 -14.29 -25.62 12.73
C ARG A 147 -15.57 -24.86 13.07
N CYS A 148 -15.52 -23.86 13.96
CA CYS A 148 -16.70 -23.13 14.46
C CYS A 148 -16.99 -21.80 13.75
N ALA A 149 -16.09 -21.28 12.90
CA ALA A 149 -16.29 -19.99 12.27
C ALA A 149 -17.16 -20.06 11.00
N ASP A 150 -18.15 -19.17 10.93
CA ASP A 150 -19.02 -18.97 9.78
C ASP A 150 -18.18 -18.70 8.52
N ARG A 151 -18.34 -19.55 7.49
CA ARG A 151 -17.37 -19.71 6.39
C ARG A 151 -17.35 -18.55 5.38
N ALA A 152 -18.19 -17.53 5.57
CA ALA A 152 -18.37 -16.43 4.62
C ALA A 152 -17.26 -15.37 4.66
N GLU A 153 -16.40 -15.36 5.67
CA GLU A 153 -15.42 -14.29 5.94
C GLU A 153 -14.06 -14.50 5.28
N VAL A 154 -13.83 -15.68 4.69
CA VAL A 154 -12.60 -16.02 3.97
C VAL A 154 -12.88 -16.79 2.68
N VAL A 155 -12.15 -16.44 1.62
CA VAL A 155 -12.12 -17.13 0.33
C VAL A 155 -10.78 -17.83 0.18
N ARG A 156 -10.81 -19.13 -0.08
CA ARG A 156 -9.59 -19.92 -0.27
C ARG A 156 -9.09 -19.79 -1.70
N LEU A 157 -7.79 -19.56 -1.85
CA LEU A 157 -7.10 -19.65 -3.12
C LEU A 157 -6.23 -20.93 -3.14
N PRO A 158 -5.99 -21.52 -4.33
CA PRO A 158 -5.33 -22.82 -4.43
C PRO A 158 -3.82 -22.77 -4.13
N SER A 159 -3.17 -21.62 -4.27
CA SER A 159 -1.71 -21.47 -4.12
C SER A 159 -1.30 -20.02 -3.85
N GLU A 160 -0.03 -19.82 -3.48
CA GLU A 160 0.58 -18.48 -3.38
C GLU A 160 0.58 -17.74 -4.72
N GLU A 161 0.76 -18.45 -5.84
CA GLU A 161 0.67 -17.88 -7.18
C GLU A 161 -0.75 -17.31 -7.43
N ALA A 162 -1.80 -18.06 -7.10
CA ALA A 162 -3.16 -17.59 -7.26
C ALA A 162 -3.45 -16.37 -6.36
N LEU A 163 -2.91 -16.34 -5.14
CA LEU A 163 -3.00 -15.18 -4.25
C LEU A 163 -2.27 -13.96 -4.82
N ALA A 164 -1.07 -14.15 -5.35
CA ALA A 164 -0.27 -13.09 -5.96
C ALA A 164 -0.96 -12.53 -7.22
N THR A 165 -1.41 -13.40 -8.13
CA THR A 165 -2.14 -13.01 -9.35
C THR A 165 -3.43 -12.27 -9.02
N TRP A 166 -4.22 -12.77 -8.05
CA TRP A 166 -5.45 -12.11 -7.64
C TRP A 166 -5.18 -10.73 -7.02
N THR A 167 -4.20 -10.64 -6.11
CA THR A 167 -3.82 -9.37 -5.46
C THR A 167 -3.32 -8.36 -6.48
N ALA A 168 -2.42 -8.78 -7.37
CA ALA A 168 -1.88 -7.96 -8.44
C ALA A 168 -2.99 -7.48 -9.39
N HIS A 169 -3.95 -8.34 -9.75
CA HIS A 169 -5.06 -7.98 -10.63
C HIS A 169 -5.94 -6.91 -9.99
N ARG A 170 -6.33 -7.08 -8.72
CA ARG A 170 -7.18 -6.10 -8.01
C ARG A 170 -6.47 -4.76 -7.85
N CYS A 171 -5.20 -4.78 -7.45
CA CYS A 171 -4.39 -3.55 -7.37
C CYS A 171 -4.23 -2.88 -8.74
N HIS A 172 -4.00 -3.66 -9.81
CA HIS A 172 -3.87 -3.13 -11.17
C HIS A 172 -5.15 -2.43 -11.62
N ARG A 173 -6.30 -3.07 -11.46
CA ARG A 173 -7.62 -2.52 -11.82
C ARG A 173 -7.97 -1.24 -11.06
N THR A 174 -7.44 -1.09 -9.85
CA THR A 174 -7.61 0.13 -9.03
C THR A 174 -6.62 1.23 -9.42
N LEU A 175 -5.32 0.91 -9.51
CA LEU A 175 -4.27 1.91 -9.73
C LEU A 175 -4.22 2.44 -11.16
N GLN A 176 -4.52 1.61 -12.18
CA GLN A 176 -4.49 2.04 -13.57
C GLN A 176 -5.36 3.29 -13.85
N PRO A 177 -6.67 3.32 -13.51
CA PRO A 177 -7.48 4.51 -13.72
C PRO A 177 -7.08 5.68 -12.81
N LEU A 178 -6.61 5.42 -11.59
CA LEU A 178 -6.12 6.48 -10.69
C LEU A 178 -4.88 7.17 -11.23
N PHE A 179 -3.92 6.41 -11.77
CA PHE A 179 -2.72 6.95 -12.41
C PHE A 179 -3.03 7.66 -13.72
N ALA A 180 -3.97 7.15 -14.52
CA ALA A 180 -4.44 7.87 -15.71
C ALA A 180 -5.07 9.22 -15.33
N ARG A 181 -5.90 9.25 -14.28
CA ARG A 181 -6.51 10.49 -13.78
C ARG A 181 -5.45 11.43 -13.21
N LEU A 182 -4.48 10.93 -12.44
CA LEU A 182 -3.38 11.72 -11.89
C LEU A 182 -2.51 12.33 -12.99
N HIS A 183 -2.19 11.56 -14.03
CA HIS A 183 -1.47 12.03 -15.20
C HIS A 183 -2.23 13.17 -15.89
N ALA A 184 -3.54 13.04 -16.06
CA ALA A 184 -4.37 14.08 -16.65
C ALA A 184 -4.45 15.36 -15.79
N VAL A 185 -4.70 15.26 -14.48
CA VAL A 185 -4.82 16.44 -13.61
C VAL A 185 -3.48 17.15 -13.39
N SER A 186 -2.38 16.41 -13.39
CA SER A 186 -1.04 16.99 -13.26
C SER A 186 -0.53 17.64 -14.55
N GLY A 187 -1.21 17.45 -15.69
CA GLY A 187 -0.75 17.90 -16.99
C GLY A 187 0.47 17.12 -17.49
N GLY A 188 0.56 15.84 -17.13
CA GLY A 188 1.67 14.97 -17.50
C GLY A 188 2.98 15.24 -16.76
N ALA A 189 2.94 15.90 -15.60
CA ALA A 189 4.13 16.19 -14.79
C ALA A 189 4.93 14.94 -14.42
N VAL A 190 4.26 13.78 -14.35
CA VAL A 190 4.85 12.46 -14.15
C VAL A 190 4.24 11.48 -15.15
N SER A 191 5.08 10.63 -15.73
CA SER A 191 4.62 9.58 -16.64
C SER A 191 3.91 8.47 -15.87
N VAL A 192 2.91 7.82 -16.48
CA VAL A 192 2.24 6.66 -15.87
C VAL A 192 3.23 5.52 -15.59
N ALA A 193 4.24 5.34 -16.45
CA ALA A 193 5.29 4.35 -16.23
C ALA A 193 6.11 4.64 -14.96
N SER A 194 6.44 5.91 -14.70
CA SER A 194 7.11 6.33 -13.46
C SER A 194 6.27 6.00 -12.22
N MET A 195 4.95 6.18 -12.29
CA MET A 195 4.04 5.83 -11.19
C MET A 195 4.03 4.30 -10.93
N TRP A 196 4.10 3.48 -11.99
CA TRP A 196 4.25 2.03 -11.84
C TRP A 196 5.62 1.62 -11.29
N HIS A 197 6.70 2.33 -11.60
CA HIS A 197 7.98 2.10 -10.93
C HIS A 197 7.89 2.38 -9.43
N THR A 198 7.14 3.41 -9.00
CA THR A 198 6.87 3.66 -7.57
C THR A 198 6.14 2.48 -6.93
N VAL A 199 5.19 1.86 -7.63
CA VAL A 199 4.52 0.62 -7.17
C VAL A 199 5.52 -0.52 -6.97
N GLY A 200 6.42 -0.73 -7.93
CA GLY A 200 7.46 -1.75 -7.81
C GLY A 200 8.39 -1.52 -6.62
N SER A 201 8.87 -0.29 -6.45
CA SER A 201 9.69 0.09 -5.30
C SER A 201 8.97 -0.11 -3.97
N ALA A 202 7.67 0.23 -3.90
CA ALA A 202 6.86 0.02 -2.70
C ALA A 202 6.76 -1.47 -2.34
N ILE A 203 6.52 -2.35 -3.32
CA ILE A 203 6.45 -3.81 -3.08
C ILE A 203 7.78 -4.35 -2.54
N VAL A 204 8.91 -3.97 -3.16
CA VAL A 204 10.24 -4.41 -2.70
C VAL A 204 10.52 -3.90 -1.29
N ALA A 205 10.21 -2.64 -1.01
CA ALA A 205 10.39 -2.05 0.32
C ALA A 205 9.54 -2.79 1.36
N THR A 206 8.26 -3.01 1.09
CA THR A 206 7.34 -3.73 1.99
C THR A 206 7.78 -5.17 2.22
N ALA A 207 8.16 -5.91 1.17
CA ALA A 207 8.62 -7.29 1.27
C ALA A 207 9.94 -7.46 2.03
N THR A 208 10.70 -6.37 2.17
CA THR A 208 11.93 -6.33 2.97
C THR A 208 11.65 -5.89 4.41
N GLN A 209 10.91 -4.80 4.58
CA GLN A 209 10.70 -4.16 5.89
C GLN A 209 9.72 -4.94 6.77
N VAL A 210 8.62 -5.44 6.22
CA VAL A 210 7.58 -6.09 7.02
C VAL A 210 8.08 -7.36 7.71
N PRO A 211 8.79 -8.28 7.04
CA PRO A 211 9.35 -9.43 7.74
C PRO A 211 10.36 -9.06 8.82
N GLN A 212 11.21 -8.05 8.58
CA GLN A 212 12.17 -7.54 9.56
C GLN A 212 11.48 -6.97 10.80
N LEU A 213 10.45 -6.14 10.62
CA LEU A 213 9.64 -5.59 11.71
C LEU A 213 8.89 -6.67 12.49
N ALA A 214 8.43 -7.72 11.80
CA ALA A 214 7.69 -8.82 12.41
C ALA A 214 8.58 -9.90 13.05
N GLY A 215 9.90 -9.86 12.85
CA GLY A 215 10.80 -10.97 13.21
C GLY A 215 10.44 -12.29 12.50
N SER A 216 9.87 -12.21 11.29
CA SER A 216 9.44 -13.36 10.50
C SER A 216 10.43 -13.66 9.36
N SER A 217 10.14 -14.69 8.56
CA SER A 217 11.06 -15.13 7.50
C SER A 217 11.18 -14.10 6.37
N GLU A 218 12.34 -13.44 6.27
CA GLU A 218 12.68 -12.53 5.17
C GLU A 218 12.64 -13.22 3.81
N ILE A 219 13.04 -14.50 3.74
CA ILE A 219 13.02 -15.30 2.51
C ILE A 219 11.58 -15.52 2.03
N ALA A 220 10.68 -15.94 2.94
CA ALA A 220 9.27 -16.13 2.59
C ALA A 220 8.61 -14.80 2.16
N GLY A 221 8.91 -13.71 2.87
CA GLY A 221 8.42 -12.38 2.52
C GLY A 221 8.91 -11.92 1.13
N ALA A 222 10.19 -12.11 0.84
CA ALA A 222 10.78 -11.80 -0.47
C ALA A 222 10.15 -12.64 -1.60
N HIS A 223 9.95 -13.94 -1.40
CA HIS A 223 9.29 -14.80 -2.40
C HIS A 223 7.87 -14.34 -2.72
N ARG A 224 7.07 -14.02 -1.70
CA ARG A 224 5.70 -13.53 -1.90
C ARG A 224 5.66 -12.16 -2.56
N GLY A 225 6.55 -11.24 -2.16
CA GLY A 225 6.69 -9.94 -2.81
C GLY A 225 7.08 -10.06 -4.28
N GLN A 226 8.02 -10.96 -4.58
CA GLN A 226 8.45 -11.26 -5.95
C GLN A 226 7.31 -11.85 -6.78
N ALA A 227 6.51 -12.77 -6.23
CA ALA A 227 5.35 -13.33 -6.93
C ALA A 227 4.33 -12.26 -7.33
N VAL A 228 4.09 -11.26 -6.47
CA VAL A 228 3.20 -10.12 -6.80
C VAL A 228 3.81 -9.26 -7.91
N LEU A 229 5.12 -8.97 -7.86
CA LEU A 229 5.82 -8.25 -8.93
C LEU A 229 5.75 -8.99 -10.27
N ASP A 230 5.93 -10.31 -10.26
CA ASP A 230 5.91 -11.15 -11.45
C ASP A 230 4.51 -11.17 -12.07
N ALA A 231 3.46 -11.26 -11.26
CA ALA A 231 2.08 -11.15 -11.71
C ALA A 231 1.79 -9.77 -12.35
N LEU A 232 2.29 -8.68 -11.76
CA LEU A 232 2.15 -7.34 -12.34
C LEU A 232 2.89 -7.23 -13.69
N VAL A 233 4.11 -7.76 -13.79
CA VAL A 233 4.85 -7.81 -15.06
C VAL A 233 4.10 -8.64 -16.10
N ALA A 234 3.48 -9.76 -15.71
CA ALA A 234 2.66 -10.58 -16.60
C ALA A 234 1.42 -9.85 -17.13
N PHE A 235 0.88 -8.88 -16.37
CA PHE A 235 -0.16 -7.96 -16.84
C PHE A 235 0.36 -6.82 -17.73
N GLY A 236 1.67 -6.75 -17.97
CA GLY A 236 2.29 -5.76 -18.85
C GLY A 236 2.55 -4.40 -18.20
N VAL A 237 2.46 -4.28 -16.86
CA VAL A 237 2.77 -3.02 -16.18
C VAL A 237 4.28 -2.86 -15.92
N PRO A 238 4.87 -1.67 -16.16
CA PRO A 238 6.30 -1.44 -16.00
C PRO A 238 6.64 -1.19 -14.52
N VAL A 239 6.52 -2.22 -13.68
CA VAL A 239 6.84 -2.12 -12.24
C VAL A 239 8.32 -2.32 -11.96
N ARG A 240 9.03 -2.98 -12.87
CA ARG A 240 10.48 -3.08 -12.82
C ARG A 240 11.03 -1.86 -13.52
N GLY A 241 11.86 -1.09 -12.82
CA GLY A 241 12.61 0.00 -13.43
C GLY A 241 13.22 -0.49 -14.74
N SER A 242 13.03 0.26 -15.82
CA SER A 242 13.84 0.04 -17.00
C SER A 242 15.29 0.10 -16.52
N SER A 243 15.97 -1.05 -16.49
CA SER A 243 17.42 -1.11 -16.38
C SER A 243 17.91 -0.29 -17.55
N ALA A 244 18.12 1.01 -17.34
CA ALA A 244 18.75 1.86 -18.31
C ALA A 244 20.05 1.13 -18.63
N ARG A 245 20.06 0.58 -19.84
CA ARG A 245 21.17 -0.14 -20.44
C ARG A 245 22.44 0.58 -19.99
N ARG A 246 23.31 -0.09 -19.24
CA ARG A 246 24.70 0.34 -19.00
C ARG A 246 25.32 0.58 -20.38
N ALA A 247 25.19 1.78 -20.89
CA ALA A 247 25.68 2.23 -22.19
C ALA A 247 25.71 3.75 -22.14
N ARG A 248 26.81 4.46 -22.38
CA ARG A 248 28.23 4.17 -22.58
C ARG A 248 28.92 5.51 -22.24
N HIS A 249 30.14 5.46 -21.71
CA HIS A 249 31.07 6.57 -21.53
C HIS A 249 30.62 7.83 -20.75
N GLN A 250 31.02 7.89 -19.47
CA GLN A 250 31.57 9.11 -18.89
C GLN A 250 32.83 8.74 -18.08
N PRO A 251 33.95 9.46 -18.25
CA PRO A 251 35.19 9.17 -17.53
C PRO A 251 35.02 9.48 -16.04
N ALA A 252 35.65 8.66 -15.21
CA ALA A 252 35.64 8.81 -13.76
C ALA A 252 36.24 10.17 -13.36
N VAL A 253 35.45 10.98 -12.67
CA VAL A 253 35.95 12.14 -11.92
C VAL A 253 36.13 11.70 -10.46
N PRO A 254 37.31 11.90 -9.83
CA PRO A 254 37.55 11.41 -8.48
C PRO A 254 36.73 12.18 -7.45
N LEU A 255 36.03 11.44 -6.59
CA LEU A 255 35.35 11.96 -5.40
C LEU A 255 36.36 12.57 -4.42
N ALA A 256 36.28 13.88 -4.24
CA ALA A 256 37.00 14.59 -3.19
C ALA A 256 36.48 14.16 -1.81
N LYS A 257 37.41 13.73 -0.95
CA LYS A 257 37.19 13.49 0.48
C LYS A 257 37.10 14.83 1.22
N LEU A 258 35.99 15.07 1.91
CA LEU A 258 35.83 15.99 3.04
C LEU A 258 34.81 15.31 3.96
N GLY A 259 35.06 14.99 5.22
CA GLY A 259 35.93 15.61 6.22
C GLY A 259 35.06 15.73 7.47
N GLN A 260 35.36 14.91 8.48
CA GLN A 260 34.64 14.83 9.76
C GLN A 260 34.64 16.16 10.54
N PRO A 261 33.70 16.32 11.49
CA PRO A 261 33.37 17.59 12.13
C PRO A 261 34.40 18.02 13.18
N CYS A 262 34.64 19.34 13.27
CA CYS A 262 35.40 19.99 14.32
C CYS A 262 34.49 20.33 15.50
N LEU A 263 34.68 19.70 16.66
CA LEU A 263 34.37 20.26 17.98
C LEU A 263 35.41 19.71 18.98
N CYS A 264 36.28 20.61 19.44
CA CYS A 264 37.28 20.52 20.53
C CYS A 264 38.21 19.31 20.60
#